data_AF-A0A3B4BN46-F1
#
_entry.id   AF-A0A3B4BN46-F1
#
_cell.length_a   1.000
_cell.length_b   1.000
_cell.length_c   1.000
_cell.angle_alpha   90.00
_cell.angle_beta   90.00
_cell.angle_gamma   90.00
#
_symmetry.space_group_name_H-M   'P 1'
#
loop_
_entity.id
_entity.type
_entity.pdbx_description
1 polymer ?
#
loop_
_entity_poly.entity_id
_entity_poly.type
_entity_poly.pdbx_seq_one_letter_code
_entity_poly.pdbx_strand_id
1 'polypeptide(L)'
;LSVVQDQIDDLKISLNISLRIVLIGKTGSGKSSSGNAVLGWSEFKSDLSQTSVTKLCQKAQGRVEGRRVEVVDTPGLFDSTMSHHEVNEEMLKCISLLAPGPHVFLLVLQIGRFTPEEKETLNLIMKAFGKDAQKFTIILFTHGDKLEDYGLSLEEFIQKKCDDSCKKLISDCGNRCHVFNNKEKDTERKYIQVRGLIKKIDDVVRANGGGCYTNEMLQEMKRKMEEMEEKFKQEMQKMQQRMEEQRDENEKVLQERDNELKELKTNIKRERTLREEEQKNCNLFFHNITIIGPYFQKCAKMNQSFAQK
;
A
#
# COMPACT_ATOMS: atom_id res chain seq x y z
N LEU A 1 45.71 -12.77 -29.50
CA LEU A 1 45.49 -14.18 -29.10
C LEU A 1 45.01 -14.25 -27.65
N SER A 2 45.70 -13.68 -26.65
CA SER A 2 45.23 -13.64 -25.25
C SER A 2 43.87 -12.98 -25.06
N VAL A 3 43.66 -11.77 -25.62
CA VAL A 3 42.35 -11.06 -25.51
C VAL A 3 41.19 -11.85 -26.13
N VAL A 4 41.45 -12.57 -27.22
CA VAL A 4 40.45 -13.40 -27.89
C VAL A 4 40.18 -14.67 -27.07
N GLN A 5 41.21 -15.21 -26.43
CA GLN A 5 41.10 -16.36 -25.54
C GLN A 5 40.33 -16.00 -24.26
N ASP A 6 40.61 -14.84 -23.64
CA ASP A 6 39.88 -14.30 -22.50
C ASP A 6 38.40 -14.05 -22.85
N GLN A 7 38.12 -13.49 -24.04
CA GLN A 7 36.74 -13.32 -24.53
C GLN A 7 36.03 -14.65 -24.78
N ILE A 8 36.73 -15.66 -25.32
CA ILE A 8 36.19 -17.01 -25.55
C ILE A 8 35.93 -17.72 -24.21
N ASP A 9 36.80 -17.53 -23.22
CA ASP A 9 36.67 -18.13 -21.91
C ASP A 9 35.57 -17.43 -21.08
N ASP A 10 35.42 -16.10 -21.17
CA ASP A 10 34.26 -15.35 -20.67
C ASP A 10 32.93 -15.82 -21.30
N LEU A 11 32.92 -16.06 -22.62
CA LEU A 11 31.76 -16.61 -23.33
C LEU A 11 31.45 -18.05 -22.90
N LYS A 12 32.46 -18.91 -22.70
CA LYS A 12 32.29 -20.29 -22.23
C LYS A 12 31.84 -20.38 -20.77
N ILE A 13 32.35 -19.49 -19.91
CA ILE A 13 31.91 -19.37 -18.51
C ILE A 13 30.46 -18.86 -18.45
N SER A 14 30.12 -17.85 -19.24
CA SER A 14 28.74 -17.33 -19.37
C SER A 14 27.74 -18.39 -19.87
N LEU A 15 28.16 -19.25 -20.81
CA LEU A 15 27.32 -20.33 -21.35
C LEU A 15 27.14 -21.52 -20.39
N ASN A 16 28.12 -21.78 -19.50
CA ASN A 16 28.05 -22.89 -18.54
C ASN A 16 27.31 -22.54 -17.25
N ILE A 17 27.29 -21.26 -16.85
CA ILE A 17 26.59 -20.79 -15.65
C ILE A 17 25.12 -20.51 -15.97
N SER A 18 24.25 -21.26 -15.29
CA SER A 18 22.80 -21.09 -15.34
C SER A 18 22.39 -19.68 -14.90
N LEU A 19 21.73 -18.91 -15.76
CA LEU A 19 21.17 -17.61 -15.41
C LEU A 19 19.93 -17.82 -14.53
N ARG A 20 19.79 -17.05 -13.44
CA ARG A 20 18.75 -17.25 -12.42
C ARG A 20 17.99 -15.96 -12.23
N ILE A 21 16.70 -15.98 -12.57
CA ILE A 21 15.83 -14.81 -12.66
C ILE A 21 14.68 -14.99 -11.67
N VAL A 22 14.37 -13.95 -10.89
CA VAL A 22 13.16 -13.91 -10.05
C VAL A 22 12.25 -12.81 -10.58
N LEU A 23 10.99 -13.14 -10.85
CA LEU A 23 9.98 -12.20 -11.32
C LEU A 23 9.18 -11.69 -10.13
N ILE A 24 9.28 -10.39 -9.82
CA ILE A 24 8.59 -9.77 -8.70
C ILE A 24 7.65 -8.68 -9.23
N GLY A 25 6.46 -8.55 -8.66
CA GLY A 25 5.44 -7.61 -9.15
C GLY A 25 4.03 -8.00 -8.74
N LYS A 26 3.07 -7.07 -8.85
CA LYS A 26 1.71 -7.28 -8.36
C LYS A 26 0.96 -8.41 -9.05
N THR A 27 -0.15 -8.85 -8.45
CA THR A 27 -1.10 -9.73 -9.14
C THR A 27 -1.53 -9.06 -10.45
N GLY A 28 -1.54 -9.83 -11.53
CA GLY A 28 -1.91 -9.35 -12.85
C GLY A 28 -0.84 -8.52 -13.58
N SER A 29 0.31 -8.18 -12.98
CA SER A 29 1.31 -7.34 -13.69
C SER A 29 1.95 -7.99 -14.92
N GLY A 30 1.70 -9.29 -15.13
CA GLY A 30 2.18 -10.04 -16.28
C GLY A 30 3.43 -10.87 -16.00
N LYS A 31 3.78 -11.13 -14.73
CA LYS A 31 4.95 -11.94 -14.33
C LYS A 31 4.99 -13.29 -15.04
N SER A 32 3.98 -14.14 -14.84
CA SER A 32 3.90 -15.47 -15.43
C SER A 32 4.03 -15.43 -16.95
N SER A 33 3.34 -14.48 -17.62
CA SER A 33 3.44 -14.29 -19.07
C SER A 33 4.84 -13.86 -19.52
N SER A 34 5.50 -12.97 -18.77
CA SER A 34 6.87 -12.57 -19.03
C SER A 34 7.87 -13.72 -18.79
N GLY A 35 7.64 -14.55 -17.77
CA GLY A 35 8.43 -15.76 -17.55
C GLY A 35 8.32 -16.75 -18.71
N ASN A 36 7.09 -16.99 -19.19
CA ASN A 36 6.84 -17.81 -20.37
C ASN A 36 7.49 -17.21 -21.63
N ALA A 37 7.45 -15.88 -21.80
CA ALA A 37 8.11 -15.20 -22.90
C ALA A 37 9.63 -15.39 -22.87
N VAL A 38 10.26 -15.26 -21.69
CA VAL A 38 11.70 -15.52 -21.51
C VAL A 38 12.06 -16.96 -21.85
N LEU A 39 11.27 -17.94 -21.40
CA LEU A 39 11.55 -19.36 -21.61
C LEU A 39 11.22 -19.84 -23.04
N GLY A 40 10.38 -19.10 -23.77
CA GLY A 40 9.93 -19.45 -25.12
C GLY A 40 8.81 -20.49 -25.15
N TRP A 41 8.27 -20.90 -24.00
CA TRP A 41 7.13 -21.81 -23.89
C TRP A 41 6.26 -21.50 -22.67
N SER A 42 5.04 -22.02 -22.67
CA SER A 42 4.05 -21.77 -21.60
C SER A 42 4.18 -22.79 -20.47
N GLU A 43 5.00 -22.49 -19.46
CA GLU A 43 5.14 -23.32 -18.24
C GLU A 43 4.31 -22.76 -17.08
N PHE A 44 4.35 -21.45 -16.87
CA PHE A 44 3.60 -20.79 -15.83
C PHE A 44 2.15 -20.60 -16.27
N LYS A 45 1.19 -20.96 -15.42
CA LYS A 45 -0.23 -20.69 -15.69
C LYS A 45 -0.48 -19.19 -15.65
N SER A 46 -0.73 -18.58 -16.81
CA SER A 46 -1.19 -17.19 -16.91
C SER A 46 -2.66 -17.17 -17.33
N ASP A 47 -3.55 -16.74 -16.44
CA ASP A 47 -4.98 -16.57 -16.71
C ASP A 47 -5.44 -15.14 -16.35
N LEU A 48 -6.50 -14.66 -16.98
CA LEU A 48 -7.12 -13.36 -16.73
C LEU A 48 -8.11 -13.46 -15.56
N SER A 49 -7.64 -13.84 -14.37
CA SER A 49 -8.47 -13.88 -13.16
C SER A 49 -8.25 -12.66 -12.26
N GLN A 50 -9.30 -12.23 -11.57
CA GLN A 50 -9.23 -11.19 -10.53
C GLN A 50 -8.59 -11.69 -9.22
N THR A 51 -8.40 -12.99 -9.07
CA THR A 51 -7.72 -13.64 -7.94
C THR A 51 -6.36 -14.17 -8.39
N SER A 52 -5.36 -14.21 -7.50
CA SER A 52 -4.05 -14.74 -7.86
C SER A 52 -4.12 -16.20 -8.32
N VAL A 53 -3.77 -16.46 -9.59
CA VAL A 53 -3.63 -17.82 -10.16
C VAL A 53 -2.45 -18.53 -9.51
N THR A 54 -1.37 -17.81 -9.24
CA THR A 54 -0.14 -18.29 -8.62
C THR A 54 -0.19 -18.05 -7.12
N LYS A 55 -0.43 -19.11 -6.34
CA LYS A 55 -0.47 -19.05 -4.87
C LYS A 55 0.86 -19.44 -4.20
N LEU A 56 1.81 -19.98 -4.96
CA LEU A 56 3.13 -20.43 -4.50
C LEU A 56 4.20 -20.08 -5.53
N CYS A 57 5.44 -19.88 -5.10
CA CYS A 57 6.60 -19.74 -6.00
C CYS A 57 6.66 -20.92 -6.99
N GLN A 58 6.75 -20.64 -8.29
CA GLN A 58 6.94 -21.65 -9.33
C GLN A 58 8.28 -21.45 -10.01
N LYS A 59 9.06 -22.53 -10.13
CA LYS A 59 10.35 -22.52 -10.83
C LYS A 59 10.21 -23.27 -12.15
N ALA A 60 10.67 -22.64 -13.22
CA ALA A 60 10.80 -23.25 -14.54
C ALA A 60 12.21 -23.04 -15.08
N GLN A 61 12.64 -23.91 -15.99
CA GLN A 61 13.97 -23.85 -16.57
C GLN A 61 13.89 -24.06 -18.07
N GLY A 62 14.73 -23.35 -18.83
CA GLY A 62 14.80 -23.48 -20.27
C GLY A 62 16.16 -23.10 -20.84
N ARG A 63 16.23 -23.02 -22.17
CA ARG A 63 17.43 -22.55 -22.88
C ARG A 63 17.10 -21.33 -23.72
N VAL A 64 17.85 -20.27 -23.53
CA VAL A 64 17.76 -19.02 -24.29
C VAL A 64 19.13 -18.75 -24.89
N GLU A 65 19.22 -18.60 -26.21
CA GLU A 65 20.50 -18.44 -26.93
C GLU A 65 21.57 -19.49 -26.52
N GLY A 66 21.15 -20.72 -26.26
CA GLY A 66 22.04 -21.83 -25.86
C GLY A 66 22.42 -21.85 -24.37
N ARG A 67 22.13 -20.79 -23.61
CA ARG A 67 22.38 -20.66 -22.17
C ARG A 67 21.23 -21.23 -21.35
N ARG A 68 21.52 -21.93 -20.25
CA ARG A 68 20.51 -22.35 -19.28
C ARG A 68 19.96 -21.14 -18.53
N VAL A 69 18.63 -21.04 -18.48
CA VAL A 69 17.92 -19.97 -17.75
C VAL A 69 16.92 -20.63 -16.81
N GLU A 70 16.93 -20.22 -15.55
CA GLU A 70 15.98 -20.59 -14.52
C GLU A 70 15.18 -19.35 -14.16
N VAL A 71 13.85 -19.46 -14.22
CA VAL A 71 12.94 -18.38 -13.90
C VAL A 71 12.09 -18.84 -12.71
N VAL A 72 12.01 -18.00 -11.68
CA VAL A 72 11.07 -18.16 -10.58
C VAL A 72 9.97 -17.12 -10.74
N ASP A 73 8.76 -17.59 -11.01
CA ASP A 73 7.53 -16.78 -10.93
C ASP A 73 7.09 -16.74 -9.46
N THR A 74 7.00 -15.54 -8.89
CA THR A 74 6.49 -15.37 -7.53
C THR A 74 4.96 -15.25 -7.56
N PRO A 75 4.26 -15.58 -6.47
CA PRO A 75 2.89 -15.12 -6.26
C PRO A 75 2.77 -13.61 -6.47
N GLY A 76 1.55 -13.12 -6.63
CA GLY A 76 1.30 -11.69 -6.52
C GLY A 76 1.66 -11.20 -5.11
N LEU A 77 2.91 -10.78 -4.92
CA LEU A 77 3.43 -10.24 -3.65
C LEU A 77 2.76 -8.92 -3.22
N PHE A 78 1.70 -8.51 -3.93
CA PHE A 78 1.04 -7.21 -3.84
C PHE A 78 -0.47 -7.39 -4.00
N ASP A 79 -0.99 -8.60 -3.75
CA ASP A 79 -2.41 -8.83 -3.61
C ASP A 79 -2.84 -8.23 -2.26
N SER A 80 -3.93 -7.46 -2.20
CA SER A 80 -4.44 -6.86 -0.95
C SER A 80 -4.84 -7.89 0.10
N THR A 81 -4.77 -9.17 -0.25
CA THR A 81 -5.04 -10.33 0.59
C THR A 81 -3.82 -10.83 1.36
N MET A 82 -2.59 -10.44 1.00
CA MET A 82 -1.37 -10.86 1.70
C MET A 82 -0.84 -9.77 2.62
N SER A 83 -0.48 -10.15 3.84
CA SER A 83 0.25 -9.30 4.78
C SER A 83 1.70 -9.09 4.33
N HIS A 84 2.35 -8.02 4.81
CA HIS A 84 3.78 -7.78 4.54
C HIS A 84 4.67 -8.96 4.98
N HIS A 85 4.30 -9.66 6.06
CA HIS A 85 5.00 -10.85 6.53
C HIS A 85 4.95 -12.00 5.50
N GLU A 86 3.75 -12.32 5.00
CA GLU A 86 3.58 -13.39 4.01
C GLU A 86 4.32 -13.09 2.70
N VAL A 87 4.36 -11.82 2.29
CA VAL A 87 5.14 -11.38 1.12
C VAL A 87 6.63 -11.64 1.33
N ASN A 88 7.15 -11.32 2.52
CA ASN A 88 8.56 -11.52 2.86
C ASN A 88 8.92 -13.00 2.93
N GLU A 89 8.08 -13.84 3.54
CA GLU A 89 8.29 -15.29 3.59
C GLU A 89 8.33 -15.91 2.19
N GLU A 90 7.40 -15.55 1.32
CA GLU A 90 7.39 -16.05 -0.06
C GLU A 90 8.60 -15.57 -0.85
N MET A 91 9.06 -14.33 -0.64
CA MET A 91 10.32 -13.86 -1.23
C MET A 91 11.52 -14.69 -0.79
N LEU A 92 11.62 -15.01 0.51
CA LEU A 92 12.69 -15.85 1.05
C LEU A 92 12.66 -17.26 0.49
N LYS A 93 11.46 -17.85 0.36
CA LYS A 93 11.26 -19.16 -0.27
C LYS A 93 11.67 -19.11 -1.74
N CYS A 94 11.25 -18.10 -2.49
CA CYS A 94 11.60 -17.95 -3.90
C CYS A 94 13.12 -17.83 -4.12
N ILE A 95 13.83 -17.09 -3.27
CA ILE A 95 15.30 -16.96 -3.35
C ILE A 95 15.99 -18.28 -2.98
N SER A 96 15.49 -19.01 -1.98
CA SER A 96 16.10 -20.29 -1.56
C SER A 96 16.00 -21.39 -2.63
N LEU A 97 15.05 -21.29 -3.57
CA LEU A 97 14.94 -22.17 -4.75
C LEU A 97 16.07 -21.96 -5.79
N LEU A 98 16.87 -20.90 -5.64
CA LEU A 98 17.90 -20.48 -6.57
C LEU A 98 19.27 -20.41 -5.89
N ALA A 99 19.88 -21.56 -5.59
CA ALA A 99 21.28 -21.58 -5.13
C ALA A 99 22.27 -21.24 -6.27
N PRO A 100 23.36 -20.49 -6.00
CA PRO A 100 23.72 -19.78 -4.76
C PRO A 100 22.97 -18.45 -4.51
N GLY A 101 22.19 -18.00 -5.49
CA GLY A 101 21.31 -16.82 -5.39
C GLY A 101 20.88 -16.31 -6.76
N PRO A 102 19.86 -15.46 -6.89
CA PRO A 102 19.42 -14.94 -8.18
C PRO A 102 20.46 -13.99 -8.79
N HIS A 103 20.64 -14.07 -10.11
CA HIS A 103 21.48 -13.12 -10.86
C HIS A 103 20.77 -11.79 -11.07
N VAL A 104 19.44 -11.83 -11.19
CA VAL A 104 18.64 -10.62 -11.42
C VAL A 104 17.24 -10.77 -10.83
N PHE A 105 16.71 -9.67 -10.32
CA PHE A 105 15.30 -9.50 -10.03
C PHE A 105 14.67 -8.69 -11.16
N LEU A 106 13.62 -9.22 -11.80
CA LEU A 106 12.83 -8.47 -12.76
C LEU A 106 11.61 -7.92 -12.04
N LEU A 107 11.59 -6.60 -11.88
CA LEU A 107 10.46 -5.92 -11.30
C LEU A 107 9.42 -5.61 -12.37
N VAL A 108 8.34 -6.39 -12.39
CA VAL A 108 7.32 -6.41 -13.43
C VAL A 108 6.21 -5.39 -13.14
N LEU A 109 6.16 -4.34 -13.95
CA LEU A 109 5.19 -3.25 -13.89
C LEU A 109 4.38 -3.21 -15.19
N GLN A 110 3.12 -2.79 -15.16
CA GLN A 110 2.34 -2.60 -16.39
C GLN A 110 2.52 -1.19 -16.94
N ILE A 111 2.54 -1.03 -18.26
CA ILE A 111 2.34 0.27 -18.89
C ILE A 111 0.94 0.78 -18.56
N GLY A 112 0.88 1.99 -17.98
CA GLY A 112 -0.34 2.66 -17.58
C GLY A 112 -0.22 3.29 -16.19
N ARG A 113 -1.33 3.26 -15.43
CA ARG A 113 -1.42 3.89 -14.12
C ARG A 113 -0.60 3.11 -13.09
N PHE A 114 0.28 3.84 -12.40
CA PHE A 114 1.02 3.37 -11.26
C PHE A 114 0.27 3.76 -9.97
N THR A 115 -0.32 2.78 -9.29
CA THR A 115 -1.19 3.03 -8.14
C THR A 115 -0.38 3.33 -6.87
N PRO A 116 -0.95 4.05 -5.88
CA PRO A 116 -0.28 4.29 -4.60
C PRO A 116 0.19 2.99 -3.92
N GLU A 117 -0.62 1.93 -4.00
CA GLU A 117 -0.35 0.63 -3.42
C GLU A 117 0.88 -0.02 -4.08
N GLU A 118 1.03 0.13 -5.41
CA GLU A 118 2.22 -0.31 -6.13
C GLU A 118 3.47 0.44 -5.63
N LYS A 119 3.39 1.77 -5.48
CA LYS A 119 4.52 2.59 -5.01
C LYS A 119 4.96 2.22 -3.60
N GLU A 120 4.01 2.06 -2.69
CA GLU A 120 4.29 1.77 -1.29
C GLU A 120 4.94 0.40 -1.13
N THR A 121 4.41 -0.60 -1.80
CA THR A 121 4.95 -1.96 -1.75
C THR A 121 6.31 -2.07 -2.43
N LEU A 122 6.53 -1.31 -3.50
CA LEU A 122 7.85 -1.22 -4.15
C LEU A 122 8.88 -0.58 -3.24
N ASN A 123 8.52 0.46 -2.51
CA ASN A 123 9.39 1.03 -1.49
C ASN A 123 9.66 0.03 -0.36
N LEU A 124 8.68 -0.76 0.06
CA LEU A 124 8.87 -1.79 1.10
C LEU A 124 9.82 -2.89 0.64
N ILE A 125 9.62 -3.43 -0.56
CA ILE A 125 10.51 -4.44 -1.16
C ILE A 125 11.92 -3.83 -1.31
N MET A 126 12.06 -2.65 -1.91
CA MET A 126 13.38 -2.04 -2.10
C MET A 126 14.08 -1.71 -0.78
N LYS A 127 13.34 -1.39 0.29
CA LYS A 127 13.90 -1.25 1.64
C LYS A 127 14.27 -2.60 2.26
N ALA A 128 13.42 -3.62 2.12
CA ALA A 128 13.62 -4.96 2.66
C ALA A 128 14.87 -5.60 2.04
N PHE A 129 14.91 -5.65 0.71
CA PHE A 129 16.00 -6.19 -0.10
C PHE A 129 17.33 -5.44 0.04
N GLY A 130 17.28 -4.23 0.61
CA GLY A 130 18.42 -3.35 0.82
C GLY A 130 18.91 -2.70 -0.47
N LYS A 131 19.83 -1.74 -0.31
CA LYS A 131 20.47 -1.04 -1.45
C LYS A 131 21.21 -1.98 -2.39
N ASP A 132 21.64 -3.15 -1.91
CA ASP A 132 22.40 -4.10 -2.72
C ASP A 132 21.52 -4.80 -3.76
N ALA A 133 20.27 -5.16 -3.43
CA ALA A 133 19.39 -5.76 -4.43
C ALA A 133 19.03 -4.81 -5.56
N GLN A 134 18.98 -3.49 -5.30
CA GLN A 134 18.73 -2.50 -6.36
C GLN A 134 19.75 -2.67 -7.50
N LYS A 135 21.01 -3.03 -7.17
CA LYS A 135 22.08 -3.30 -8.14
C LYS A 135 21.82 -4.53 -9.01
N PHE A 136 21.00 -5.47 -8.54
CA PHE A 136 20.59 -6.68 -9.26
C PHE A 136 19.18 -6.57 -9.86
N THR A 137 18.54 -5.40 -9.82
CA THR A 137 17.16 -5.22 -10.31
C THR A 137 17.11 -4.55 -11.68
N ILE A 138 16.24 -5.06 -12.55
CA ILE A 138 15.80 -4.43 -13.81
C ILE A 138 14.29 -4.23 -13.74
N ILE A 139 13.81 -3.06 -14.13
CA ILE A 139 12.37 -2.79 -14.25
C ILE A 139 11.87 -3.31 -15.60
N LEU A 140 10.95 -4.27 -15.58
CA LEU A 140 10.32 -4.85 -16.76
C LEU A 140 8.91 -4.30 -16.90
N PHE A 141 8.69 -3.46 -17.90
CA PHE A 141 7.36 -2.99 -18.28
C PHE A 141 6.66 -4.03 -19.16
N THR A 142 5.41 -4.35 -18.85
CA THR A 142 4.54 -5.20 -19.67
C THR A 142 3.48 -4.35 -20.36
N HIS A 143 2.74 -4.98 -21.29
CA HIS A 143 1.77 -4.28 -22.14
C HIS A 143 2.45 -3.27 -23.09
N GLY A 144 3.58 -3.67 -23.68
CA GLY A 144 4.26 -2.89 -24.72
C GLY A 144 3.38 -2.59 -25.93
N ASP A 145 2.35 -3.41 -26.20
CA ASP A 145 1.31 -3.16 -27.20
C ASP A 145 0.67 -1.77 -27.03
N LYS A 146 0.46 -1.33 -25.79
CA LYS A 146 -0.09 0.01 -25.52
C LYS A 146 0.85 1.12 -25.97
N LEU A 147 2.17 0.95 -25.86
CA LEU A 147 3.12 1.96 -26.32
C LEU A 147 3.07 2.09 -27.84
N GLU A 148 2.96 0.96 -28.54
CA GLU A 148 2.79 0.91 -29.99
C GLU A 148 1.49 1.61 -30.42
N ASP A 149 0.37 1.33 -29.74
CA ASP A 149 -0.94 1.94 -30.03
C ASP A 149 -0.90 3.49 -29.94
N TYR A 150 -0.08 4.04 -29.05
CA TYR A 150 0.10 5.48 -28.88
C TYR A 150 1.32 6.06 -29.61
N GLY A 151 2.08 5.23 -30.35
CA GLY A 151 3.29 5.65 -31.05
C GLY A 151 4.38 6.20 -30.12
N LEU A 152 4.48 5.67 -28.90
CA LEU A 152 5.43 6.11 -27.88
C LEU A 152 6.58 5.10 -27.73
N SER A 153 7.80 5.60 -27.54
CA SER A 153 8.89 4.78 -27.01
C SER A 153 8.78 4.60 -25.49
N LEU A 154 9.48 3.60 -24.94
CA LEU A 154 9.56 3.41 -23.49
C LEU A 154 10.20 4.63 -22.81
N GLU A 155 11.24 5.18 -23.42
CA GLU A 155 11.96 6.36 -22.94
C GLU A 155 11.03 7.58 -22.86
N GLU A 156 10.20 7.80 -23.89
CA GLU A 156 9.22 8.87 -23.87
C GLU A 156 8.11 8.65 -22.84
N PHE A 157 7.65 7.41 -22.66
CA PHE A 157 6.71 7.08 -21.60
C PHE A 157 7.29 7.44 -20.22
N ILE A 158 8.53 7.03 -19.95
CA ILE A 158 9.21 7.32 -18.69
C ILE A 158 9.37 8.83 -18.49
N GLN A 159 9.78 9.57 -19.52
CA GLN A 159 10.02 11.02 -19.39
C GLN A 159 8.73 11.82 -19.26
N LYS A 160 7.73 11.53 -20.10
CA LYS A 160 6.53 12.36 -20.29
C LYS A 160 5.34 11.90 -19.44
N LYS A 161 5.27 10.62 -19.05
CA LYS A 161 4.08 10.03 -18.41
C LYS A 161 4.31 9.48 -17.01
N CYS A 162 5.53 9.07 -16.66
CA CYS A 162 5.83 8.66 -15.29
C CYS A 162 5.95 9.87 -14.36
N ASP A 163 5.38 9.73 -13.16
CA ASP A 163 5.57 10.67 -12.07
C ASP A 163 6.94 10.51 -11.41
N ASP A 164 7.25 11.41 -10.48
CA ASP A 164 8.54 11.46 -9.80
C ASP A 164 8.84 10.20 -8.98
N SER A 165 7.81 9.54 -8.44
CA SER A 165 8.01 8.30 -7.69
C SER A 165 8.43 7.14 -8.57
N CYS A 166 7.83 6.99 -9.75
CA CYS A 166 8.24 5.99 -10.72
C CYS A 166 9.63 6.30 -11.28
N LYS A 167 9.91 7.57 -11.63
CA LYS A 167 11.25 8.01 -12.08
C LYS A 167 12.33 7.76 -11.03
N LYS A 168 12.03 8.01 -9.76
CA LYS A 168 12.94 7.71 -8.65
C LYS A 168 13.24 6.22 -8.55
N LEU A 169 12.21 5.37 -8.62
CA LEU A 169 12.39 3.91 -8.61
C LEU A 169 13.27 3.43 -9.76
N ILE A 170 13.07 3.96 -10.97
CA ILE A 170 13.92 3.68 -12.14
C ILE A 170 15.37 4.11 -11.87
N SER A 171 15.56 5.30 -11.30
CA SER A 171 16.88 5.83 -10.94
C SER A 171 17.59 5.00 -9.87
N ASP A 172 16.87 4.57 -8.83
CA ASP A 172 17.39 3.69 -7.76
C ASP A 172 17.84 2.34 -8.34
N CYS A 173 17.17 1.86 -9.39
CA CYS A 173 17.57 0.70 -10.20
C CYS A 173 18.58 1.05 -11.31
N GLY A 174 19.34 2.13 -11.19
CA GLY A 174 20.39 2.52 -12.14
C GLY A 174 19.91 2.74 -13.57
N ASN A 175 18.67 3.20 -13.75
CA ASN A 175 18.01 3.44 -15.03
C ASN A 175 17.87 2.19 -15.92
N ARG A 176 17.85 1.00 -15.30
CA ARG A 176 17.71 -0.28 -16.00
C ARG A 176 16.23 -0.60 -16.22
N CYS A 177 15.75 -0.31 -17.43
CA CYS A 177 14.38 -0.63 -17.85
C CYS A 177 14.37 -1.53 -19.09
N HIS A 178 13.34 -2.36 -19.24
CA HIS A 178 13.05 -3.14 -20.44
C HIS A 178 11.53 -3.19 -20.64
N VAL A 179 11.05 -3.43 -21.87
CA VAL A 179 9.62 -3.54 -22.16
C VAL A 179 9.32 -4.81 -22.93
N PHE A 180 8.27 -5.52 -22.50
CA PHE A 180 7.73 -6.69 -23.17
C PHE A 180 6.33 -6.43 -23.72
N ASN A 181 6.11 -6.88 -24.94
CA ASN A 181 4.79 -7.13 -25.50
C ASN A 181 4.51 -8.63 -25.41
N ASN A 182 3.88 -9.07 -24.32
CA ASN A 182 3.55 -10.48 -24.10
C ASN A 182 2.45 -11.01 -25.05
N LYS A 183 1.81 -10.14 -25.84
CA LYS A 183 0.83 -10.50 -26.87
C LYS A 183 1.45 -10.58 -28.27
N GLU A 184 2.73 -10.23 -28.41
CA GLU A 184 3.44 -10.33 -29.68
C GLU A 184 3.27 -11.75 -30.23
N LYS A 185 3.00 -11.87 -31.53
CA LYS A 185 2.81 -13.15 -32.22
C LYS A 185 3.98 -13.45 -33.15
N ASP A 186 4.63 -12.41 -33.67
CA ASP A 186 5.79 -12.55 -34.55
C ASP A 186 6.99 -13.15 -33.79
N THR A 187 7.53 -14.24 -34.32
CA THR A 187 8.60 -15.00 -33.69
C THR A 187 9.89 -14.18 -33.60
N GLU A 188 10.20 -13.39 -34.62
CA GLU A 188 11.43 -12.58 -34.64
C GLU A 188 11.36 -11.45 -33.62
N ARG A 189 10.23 -10.74 -33.53
CA ARG A 189 10.01 -9.72 -32.51
C ARG A 189 10.03 -10.28 -31.10
N LYS A 190 9.45 -11.48 -30.88
CA LYS A 190 9.57 -12.20 -29.60
C LYS A 190 11.03 -12.48 -29.26
N TYR A 191 11.80 -12.96 -30.23
CA TYR A 191 13.22 -13.23 -30.04
C TYR A 191 14.00 -11.96 -29.69
N ILE A 192 13.74 -10.85 -30.40
CA ILE A 192 14.42 -9.56 -30.20
C ILE A 192 14.18 -9.02 -28.78
N GLN A 193 12.94 -9.03 -28.26
CA GLN A 193 12.68 -8.55 -26.90
C GLN A 193 13.41 -9.40 -25.85
N VAL A 194 13.35 -10.74 -25.97
CA VAL A 194 14.01 -11.65 -25.00
C VAL A 194 15.52 -11.46 -25.05
N ARG A 195 16.12 -11.44 -26.24
CA ARG A 195 17.56 -11.19 -26.42
C ARG A 195 17.99 -9.84 -25.86
N GLY A 196 17.18 -8.80 -26.08
CA GLY A 196 17.42 -7.47 -25.52
C GLY A 196 17.38 -7.45 -23.99
N LEU A 197 16.53 -8.27 -23.37
CA LEU A 197 16.49 -8.43 -21.92
C LEU A 197 17.73 -9.19 -21.42
N ILE A 198 18.08 -10.34 -22.03
CA ILE A 198 19.26 -11.13 -21.65
C ILE A 198 20.54 -10.29 -21.67
N LYS A 199 20.73 -9.47 -22.71
CA LYS A 199 21.87 -8.57 -22.79
C LYS A 199 21.93 -7.57 -21.61
N LYS A 200 20.79 -7.01 -21.22
CA LYS A 200 20.72 -6.10 -20.05
C LYS A 200 21.00 -6.83 -18.74
N ILE A 201 20.61 -8.10 -18.63
CA ILE A 201 20.93 -8.94 -17.48
C ILE A 201 22.43 -9.22 -17.43
N ASP A 202 23.08 -9.48 -18.56
CA ASP A 202 24.54 -9.65 -18.60
C ASP A 202 25.28 -8.39 -18.16
N ASP A 203 24.78 -7.21 -18.55
CA ASP A 203 25.34 -5.93 -18.10
C ASP A 203 25.18 -5.76 -16.57
N VAL A 204 24.05 -6.18 -16.00
CA VAL A 204 23.84 -6.21 -14.54
C VAL A 204 24.82 -7.15 -13.85
N VAL A 205 24.96 -8.37 -14.34
CA VAL A 205 25.86 -9.38 -13.75
C VAL A 205 27.31 -8.89 -13.83
N ARG A 206 27.73 -8.33 -14.97
CA ARG A 206 29.07 -7.75 -15.15
C ARG A 206 29.33 -6.59 -14.20
N ALA A 207 28.36 -5.67 -14.06
CA ALA A 207 28.47 -4.53 -13.14
C ALA A 207 28.56 -4.97 -11.66
N ASN A 208 28.07 -6.17 -11.33
CA ASN A 208 28.17 -6.78 -10.01
C ASN A 208 29.31 -7.81 -9.91
N GLY A 209 30.36 -7.69 -10.74
CA GLY A 209 31.57 -8.51 -10.65
C GLY A 209 31.38 -9.97 -11.05
N GLY A 210 30.37 -10.28 -11.86
CA GLY A 210 30.03 -11.66 -12.27
C GLY A 210 29.24 -12.45 -11.22
N GLY A 211 28.95 -11.84 -10.07
CA GLY A 211 28.27 -12.48 -8.95
C GLY A 211 26.74 -12.54 -9.10
N CYS A 212 26.12 -13.23 -8.16
CA CYS A 212 24.68 -13.21 -7.92
C CYS A 212 24.38 -12.56 -6.56
N TYR A 213 23.11 -12.28 -6.31
CA TYR A 213 22.66 -11.84 -4.98
C TYR A 213 22.93 -12.95 -3.96
N THR A 214 23.86 -12.74 -3.02
CA THR A 214 24.41 -13.82 -2.18
C THR A 214 23.53 -14.16 -0.99
N ASN A 215 23.83 -15.29 -0.34
CA ASN A 215 23.18 -15.68 0.90
C ASN A 215 23.48 -14.71 2.07
N GLU A 216 24.64 -14.04 2.10
CA GLU A 216 24.86 -13.00 3.12
C GLU A 216 23.93 -11.80 2.90
N MET A 217 23.74 -11.38 1.64
CA MET A 217 22.79 -10.33 1.30
C MET A 217 21.36 -10.75 1.67
N LEU A 218 21.02 -12.02 1.46
CA LEU A 218 19.74 -12.59 1.87
C LEU A 218 19.56 -12.61 3.40
N GLN A 219 20.59 -12.95 4.17
CA GLN A 219 20.54 -12.92 5.64
C GLN A 219 20.41 -11.49 6.16
N GLU A 220 21.12 -10.54 5.55
CA GLU A 220 21.00 -9.13 5.88
C GLU A 220 19.59 -8.60 5.57
N MET A 221 19.00 -9.04 4.46
CA MET A 221 17.61 -8.78 4.12
C MET A 221 16.66 -9.36 5.19
N LYS A 222 16.85 -10.62 5.62
CA LYS A 222 16.05 -11.23 6.71
C LYS A 222 16.06 -10.38 7.97
N ARG A 223 17.25 -9.98 8.43
CA ARG A 223 17.40 -9.15 9.64
C ARG A 223 16.67 -7.81 9.51
N LYS A 224 16.83 -7.11 8.38
CA LYS A 224 16.16 -5.83 8.13
C LYS A 224 14.64 -5.96 8.07
N MET A 225 14.13 -7.08 7.56
CA MET A 225 12.70 -7.36 7.53
C MET A 225 12.15 -7.58 8.94
N GLU A 226 12.82 -8.39 9.76
CA GLU A 226 12.44 -8.62 11.17
C GLU A 226 12.44 -7.30 11.97
N GLU A 227 13.45 -6.45 11.78
CA GLU A 227 13.50 -5.13 12.41
C GLU A 227 12.37 -4.19 11.97
N MET A 228 11.98 -4.24 10.69
CA MET A 228 10.90 -3.41 10.16
C MET A 228 9.53 -3.86 10.66
N GLU A 229 9.33 -5.17 10.75
CA GLU A 229 8.12 -5.77 11.28
C GLU A 229 7.92 -5.44 12.76
N GLU A 230 8.98 -5.53 13.55
CA GLU A 230 8.93 -5.17 14.97
C GLU A 230 8.60 -3.68 15.16
N LYS A 231 9.17 -2.80 14.34
CA LYS A 231 8.80 -1.37 14.33
C LYS A 231 7.35 -1.14 13.96
N PHE A 232 6.85 -1.81 12.92
CA PHE A 232 5.46 -1.69 12.50
C PHE A 232 4.50 -2.18 13.60
N LYS A 233 4.83 -3.31 14.24
CA LYS A 233 4.06 -3.85 15.38
C LYS A 233 4.02 -2.86 16.54
N GLN A 234 5.15 -2.23 16.87
CA GLN A 234 5.22 -1.20 17.91
C GLN A 234 4.41 0.06 17.54
N GLU A 235 4.43 0.49 16.28
CA GLU A 235 3.62 1.62 15.81
C GLU A 235 2.11 1.31 15.87
N MET A 236 1.71 0.10 15.47
CA MET A 236 0.33 -0.36 15.57
C MET A 236 -0.15 -0.44 17.02
N GLN A 237 0.68 -0.94 17.94
CA GLN A 237 0.37 -0.95 19.37
C GLN A 237 0.20 0.48 19.92
N LYS A 238 1.10 1.40 19.56
CA LYS A 238 0.97 2.81 19.96
C LYS A 238 -0.29 3.46 19.39
N MET A 239 -0.67 3.13 18.15
CA MET A 239 -1.89 3.63 17.53
C MET A 239 -3.13 3.09 18.24
N GLN A 240 -3.15 1.80 18.61
CA GLN A 240 -4.22 1.19 19.39
C GLN A 240 -4.35 1.85 20.77
N GLN A 241 -3.24 2.07 21.47
CA GLN A 241 -3.23 2.78 22.76
C GLN A 241 -3.81 4.19 22.63
N ARG A 242 -3.39 4.97 21.64
CA ARG A 242 -3.95 6.32 21.40
C ARG A 242 -5.44 6.30 21.09
N MET A 243 -5.89 5.33 20.31
CA MET A 243 -7.31 5.17 19.99
C MET A 243 -8.14 4.83 21.23
N GLU A 244 -7.59 4.02 22.13
CA GLU A 244 -8.22 3.66 23.40
C GLU A 244 -8.23 4.84 24.38
N GLU A 245 -7.11 5.56 24.54
CA GLU A 245 -7.03 6.80 25.32
C GLU A 245 -8.05 7.84 24.83
N GLN A 246 -8.15 8.04 23.51
CA GLN A 246 -9.09 8.99 22.94
C GLN A 246 -10.55 8.54 23.10
N ARG A 247 -10.80 7.22 23.12
CA ARG A 247 -12.13 6.68 23.43
C ARG A 247 -12.50 6.94 24.89
N ASP A 248 -11.58 6.71 25.82
CA ASP A 248 -11.79 6.95 27.26
C ASP A 248 -11.99 8.45 27.55
N GLU A 249 -11.24 9.33 26.90
CA GLU A 249 -11.42 10.78 27.00
C GLU A 249 -12.80 11.21 26.48
N ASN A 250 -13.21 10.71 25.31
CA ASN A 250 -14.53 11.01 24.75
C ASN A 250 -15.66 10.51 25.67
N GLU A 251 -15.50 9.34 26.29
CA GLU A 251 -16.48 8.79 27.23
C GLU A 251 -16.60 9.65 28.49
N LYS A 252 -15.49 10.15 29.05
CA LYS A 252 -15.51 11.10 30.18
C LYS A 252 -16.24 12.40 29.83
N VAL A 253 -15.96 12.98 28.66
CA VAL A 253 -16.62 14.21 28.19
C VAL A 253 -18.12 13.98 28.01
N LEU A 254 -18.53 12.84 27.45
CA LEU A 254 -19.94 12.45 27.35
C LEU A 254 -20.61 12.35 28.72
N GLN A 255 -19.94 11.75 29.70
CA GLN A 255 -20.46 11.57 31.05
C GLN A 255 -20.59 12.89 31.81
N GLU A 256 -19.64 13.81 31.67
CA GLU A 256 -19.72 15.17 32.21
C GLU A 256 -20.90 15.95 31.61
N ARG A 257 -21.06 15.90 30.28
CA ARG A 257 -22.18 16.56 29.59
C ARG A 257 -23.53 16.00 30.03
N ASP A 258 -23.64 14.69 30.23
CA ASP A 258 -24.86 14.07 30.75
C ASP A 258 -25.18 14.51 32.19
N ASN A 259 -24.16 14.67 33.04
CA ASN A 259 -24.33 15.18 34.40
C ASN A 259 -24.79 16.65 34.40
N GLU A 260 -24.15 17.51 33.60
CA GLU A 260 -24.57 18.90 33.40
C GLU A 260 -26.02 18.98 32.90
N LEU A 261 -26.40 18.12 31.95
CA LEU A 261 -27.75 18.08 31.41
C LEU A 261 -28.79 17.67 32.48
N LYS A 262 -28.45 16.72 33.34
CA LYS A 262 -29.30 16.29 34.47
C LYS A 262 -29.47 17.43 35.48
N GLU A 263 -28.40 18.14 35.81
CA GLU A 263 -28.44 19.25 36.75
C GLU A 263 -29.29 20.40 36.20
N LEU A 264 -29.08 20.77 34.93
CA LEU A 264 -29.86 21.80 34.25
C LEU A 264 -31.36 21.45 34.21
N LYS A 265 -31.71 20.20 33.87
CA LYS A 265 -33.10 19.71 33.90
C LYS A 265 -33.70 19.81 35.29
N THR A 266 -32.93 19.50 36.34
CA THR A 266 -33.38 19.57 37.72
C THR A 266 -33.65 21.03 38.14
N ASN A 267 -32.76 21.96 37.77
CA ASN A 267 -32.94 23.39 38.04
C ASN A 267 -34.15 23.98 37.31
N ILE A 268 -34.32 23.67 36.01
CA ILE A 268 -35.50 24.10 35.23
C ILE A 268 -36.79 23.60 35.90
N LYS A 269 -36.81 22.35 36.39
CA LYS A 269 -37.98 21.80 37.08
C LYS A 269 -38.28 22.55 38.38
N ARG A 270 -37.26 22.84 39.19
CA ARG A 270 -37.42 23.64 40.43
C ARG A 270 -37.95 25.04 40.14
N GLU A 271 -37.39 25.75 39.16
CA GLU A 271 -37.87 27.09 38.78
C GLU A 271 -39.32 27.09 38.28
N ARG A 272 -39.73 26.04 37.56
CA ARG A 272 -41.14 25.90 37.13
C ARG A 272 -42.05 25.73 38.35
N THR A 273 -41.68 24.86 39.29
CA THR A 273 -42.45 24.67 40.53
C THR A 273 -42.56 25.95 41.35
N LEU A 274 -41.45 26.70 41.51
CA LEU A 274 -41.46 27.99 42.21
C LEU A 274 -42.40 29.01 41.53
N ARG A 275 -42.33 29.13 40.20
CA ARG A 275 -43.23 30.02 39.45
C ARG A 275 -44.70 29.62 39.60
N GLU A 276 -45.01 28.32 39.59
CA GLU A 276 -46.37 27.83 39.82
C GLU A 276 -46.88 28.17 41.23
N GLU A 277 -46.03 28.08 42.26
CA GLU A 277 -46.35 28.46 43.64
C GLU A 277 -46.55 29.98 43.77
N GLU A 278 -45.67 30.79 43.19
CA GLU A 278 -45.81 32.25 43.15
C GLU A 278 -47.11 32.65 42.45
N GLN A 279 -47.44 32.02 41.32
CA GLN A 279 -48.66 32.30 40.58
C GLN A 279 -49.92 31.91 41.37
N LYS A 280 -49.90 30.79 42.10
CA LYS A 280 -50.97 30.43 43.05
C LYS A 280 -51.12 31.48 44.14
N ASN A 281 -50.02 31.92 44.74
CA ASN A 281 -50.02 32.95 45.79
C ASN A 281 -50.57 34.30 45.28
N CYS A 282 -50.16 34.73 44.09
CA CYS A 282 -50.71 35.92 43.43
C CYS A 282 -52.23 35.76 43.20
N ASN A 283 -52.68 34.62 42.66
CA ASN A 283 -54.10 34.38 42.44
C ASN A 283 -54.91 34.44 43.75
N LEU A 284 -54.38 33.84 44.83
CA LEU A 284 -54.97 33.94 46.18
C LEU A 284 -55.04 35.40 46.68
N PHE A 285 -53.98 36.17 46.49
CA PHE A 285 -53.94 37.59 46.87
C PHE A 285 -54.99 38.41 46.11
N PHE A 286 -55.06 38.27 44.78
CA PHE A 286 -56.07 38.94 43.97
C PHE A 286 -57.50 38.52 44.34
N HIS A 287 -57.73 37.23 44.58
CA HIS A 287 -59.03 36.73 45.03
C HIS A 287 -59.47 37.36 46.36
N ASN A 288 -58.55 37.45 47.34
CA ASN A 288 -58.82 38.12 48.61
C ASN A 288 -59.13 39.61 48.44
N ILE A 289 -58.41 40.33 47.56
CA ILE A 289 -58.72 41.73 47.24
C ILE A 289 -60.11 41.85 46.61
N THR A 290 -60.48 40.95 45.70
CA THR A 290 -61.81 40.97 45.07
C THR A 290 -62.93 40.75 46.08
N ILE A 291 -62.73 39.85 47.06
CA ILE A 291 -63.72 39.59 48.11
C ILE A 291 -63.81 40.75 49.10
N ILE A 292 -62.67 41.26 49.59
CA ILE A 292 -62.60 42.19 50.72
C ILE A 292 -62.69 43.66 50.26
N GLY A 293 -62.25 43.96 49.05
CA GLY A 293 -62.20 45.30 48.46
C GLY A 293 -63.54 46.04 48.42
N PRO A 294 -64.65 45.39 48.01
CA PRO A 294 -65.98 46.02 48.03
C PRO A 294 -66.43 46.43 49.44
N TYR A 295 -66.06 45.66 50.47
CA TYR A 295 -66.36 46.00 51.87
C TYR A 295 -65.58 47.23 52.31
N PHE A 296 -64.29 47.33 51.96
CA PHE A 296 -63.49 48.53 52.23
C PHE A 296 -64.03 49.78 51.51
N GLN A 297 -64.41 49.66 50.23
CA GLN A 297 -65.03 50.78 49.51
C GLN A 297 -66.37 51.19 50.11
N LYS A 298 -67.19 50.24 50.58
CA LYS A 298 -68.46 50.54 51.25
C LYS A 298 -68.23 51.26 52.57
N CYS A 299 -67.26 50.82 53.38
CA CYS A 299 -66.84 51.52 54.60
C CYS A 299 -66.31 52.93 54.31
N ALA A 300 -65.49 53.10 53.27
CA ALA A 300 -64.96 54.41 52.88
C ALA A 300 -66.07 55.38 52.42
N LYS A 301 -67.03 54.90 51.63
CA LYS A 301 -68.20 55.70 51.22
C LYS A 301 -69.09 56.07 52.41
N MET A 302 -69.30 55.14 53.35
CA MET A 302 -70.02 55.46 54.59
C MET A 302 -69.30 56.54 55.40
N ASN A 303 -67.97 56.48 55.52
CA ASN A 303 -67.19 57.53 56.18
C ASN A 303 -67.26 58.89 55.46
N GLN A 304 -67.20 58.93 54.13
CA GLN A 304 -67.38 60.19 53.37
C GLN A 304 -68.79 60.75 53.52
N SER A 305 -69.82 59.90 53.54
CA SER A 305 -71.20 60.34 53.80
C SER A 305 -71.40 60.87 55.22
N PHE A 306 -70.64 60.37 56.19
CA PHE A 306 -70.61 60.90 57.55
C PHE A 306 -69.88 62.24 57.64
N ALA A 307 -68.85 62.47 56.83
CA ALA A 307 -68.07 63.72 56.82
C ALA A 307 -68.77 64.89 56.10
N GLN A 308 -69.83 64.64 55.33
CA GLN A 308 -70.60 65.66 54.60
C GLN A 308 -71.92 66.06 55.29
N LYS A 309 -72.22 65.50 56.46
CA LYS A 309 -73.31 65.94 57.35
C LYS A 309 -72.73 66.73 58.51
#